data_AF-A0A1H5DBT1-F1
#
_entry.id   AF-A0A1H5DBT1-F1
#
_cell.length_a   1.000
_cell.length_b   1.000
_cell.length_c   1.000
_cell.angle_alpha   90.00
_cell.angle_beta   90.00
_cell.angle_gamma   90.00
#
_symmetry.space_group_name_H-M   'P 1'
#
loop_
_entity.id
_entity.type
_entity.pdbx_description
1 polymer ?
#
loop_
_entity_poly.entity_id
_entity_poly.type
_entity_poly.pdbx_seq_one_letter_code
_entity_poly.pdbx_strand_id
1 'polypeptide(L)'
;MMLERIDTENPEENDRGPSLEPAYAFFRSLQGRRNVHAHIPQWIGGLYVQHMKNYVAGRRWEVPTDTDLGGITVGEAIPLIGTLKGMSLLQLSLFRGEPTPNTAYLGMSLDTLKRTLRRYNPKSSAIDKFIEMLTYDGPGGKTAFSAPIIPWDGQLLMPFPLLSDGLEERMVLRAAASNPATSGKLGGSLGDLCAKWRSRLETVPGVRVASEVKVLAQNRRKIGDLDIVTLDADRKTGLIVEAKWPIDARVLSETWKQEDAIDKGREQIRRLKREIAAGAVVKLPPDWPPFGDVQWEWMVGTPRLLDSRIATDEEIRTTSLRFVEQLLPVNSTGELLQKLDTFPYPVRGREFELAWKRVKMNGTEVRCRVIEIYHPAPSPPADRKRSKGWT
;
A
#
# COMPACT_ATOMS: atom_id res chain seq x y z
N MET A 1 -3.73 -29.52 -5.97
CA MET A 1 -2.56 -29.22 -5.12
C MET A 1 -1.78 -28.10 -5.78
N MET A 2 -2.10 -26.85 -5.48
CA MET A 2 -1.24 -25.70 -5.80
C MET A 2 -0.65 -25.25 -4.47
N LEU A 3 0.63 -25.54 -4.26
CA LEU A 3 1.44 -24.55 -3.57
C LEU A 3 1.16 -23.24 -4.32
N GLU A 4 0.92 -22.12 -3.64
CA GLU A 4 1.40 -20.85 -4.18
C GLU A 4 2.82 -21.17 -4.61
N ARG A 5 2.98 -21.35 -5.92
CA ARG A 5 4.27 -21.31 -6.56
C ARG A 5 4.76 -19.98 -6.04
N ILE A 6 5.78 -19.98 -5.17
CA ILE A 6 6.56 -18.77 -4.95
C ILE A 6 6.80 -18.32 -6.36
N ASP A 7 6.17 -17.22 -6.75
CA ASP A 7 6.14 -16.85 -8.14
C ASP A 7 7.59 -16.54 -8.51
N THR A 8 8.18 -17.57 -9.08
CA THR A 8 9.53 -17.60 -9.59
C THR A 8 9.46 -17.45 -11.10
N GLU A 9 8.24 -17.47 -11.66
CA GLU A 9 8.00 -17.03 -13.01
C GLU A 9 8.39 -15.55 -13.07
N ASN A 10 8.96 -15.18 -14.21
CA ASN A 10 9.57 -13.88 -14.37
C ASN A 10 8.59 -12.80 -13.88
N PRO A 11 9.04 -11.86 -13.02
CA PRO A 11 8.21 -10.72 -12.64
C PRO A 11 7.62 -10.17 -13.93
N GLU A 12 6.28 -10.06 -14.00
CA GLU A 12 5.53 -9.64 -15.19
C GLU A 12 6.38 -8.66 -15.99
N GLU A 13 6.82 -9.08 -17.19
CA GLU A 13 7.75 -8.30 -17.99
C GLU A 13 7.10 -6.93 -18.22
N ASN A 14 7.56 -5.93 -17.47
CA ASN A 14 6.97 -4.62 -17.57
C ASN A 14 7.44 -4.06 -18.91
N ASP A 15 6.54 -3.99 -19.88
CA ASP A 15 6.73 -3.44 -21.23
C ASP A 15 7.38 -2.04 -21.26
N ARG A 16 7.51 -1.37 -20.10
CA ARG A 16 8.10 -0.03 -19.94
C ARG A 16 9.60 -0.04 -19.60
N GLY A 17 10.25 -1.19 -19.45
CA GLY A 17 11.68 -1.32 -19.14
C GLY A 17 12.53 -1.80 -20.34
N PRO A 18 13.86 -1.61 -20.33
CA PRO A 18 14.72 -2.40 -21.21
C PRO A 18 14.46 -3.89 -20.93
N SER A 19 14.32 -4.69 -21.99
CA SER A 19 14.14 -6.14 -21.86
C SER A 19 15.34 -6.76 -21.16
N LEU A 20 15.07 -7.74 -20.30
CA LEU A 20 16.09 -8.53 -19.62
C LEU A 20 16.59 -9.71 -20.48
N GLU A 21 16.01 -9.95 -21.66
CA GLU A 21 16.42 -11.04 -22.56
C GLU A 21 17.92 -11.07 -22.88
N PRO A 22 18.63 -9.95 -23.12
CA PRO A 22 20.08 -9.98 -23.32
C PRO A 22 20.83 -10.52 -22.10
N ALA A 23 20.37 -10.19 -20.89
CA ALA A 23 20.96 -10.71 -19.67
C ALA A 23 20.61 -12.19 -19.45
N TYR A 24 19.38 -12.61 -19.78
CA TYR A 24 19.00 -14.02 -19.74
C TYR A 24 19.80 -14.86 -20.75
N ALA A 25 20.01 -14.37 -21.96
CA ALA A 25 20.88 -14.99 -22.96
C ALA A 25 22.33 -15.13 -22.44
N PHE A 26 22.85 -14.10 -21.79
CA PHE A 26 24.15 -14.17 -21.14
C PHE A 26 24.19 -15.27 -20.06
N PHE A 27 23.24 -15.29 -19.12
CA PHE A 27 23.20 -16.31 -18.07
C PHE A 27 23.02 -17.73 -18.61
N ARG A 28 22.20 -17.91 -19.66
CA ARG A 28 22.06 -19.18 -20.38
C ARG A 28 23.40 -19.64 -20.95
N SER A 29 24.20 -18.74 -21.52
CA SER A 29 25.52 -19.09 -22.07
C SER A 29 26.58 -19.45 -21.02
N LEU A 30 26.32 -19.13 -19.75
CA LEU A 30 27.21 -19.42 -18.62
C LEU A 30 26.70 -20.57 -17.73
N GLN A 31 25.62 -21.25 -18.11
CA GLN A 31 25.11 -22.40 -17.34
C GLN A 31 26.22 -23.45 -17.14
N GLY A 32 26.35 -23.92 -15.89
CA GLY A 32 27.38 -24.91 -15.49
C GLY A 32 28.78 -24.32 -15.23
N ARG A 33 29.02 -23.03 -15.46
CA ARG A 33 30.27 -22.38 -15.05
C ARG A 33 30.21 -21.99 -13.57
N ARG A 34 31.36 -22.12 -12.89
CA ARG A 34 31.53 -21.66 -11.50
C ARG A 34 32.01 -20.22 -11.46
N ASN A 35 31.72 -19.52 -10.37
CA ASN A 35 32.17 -18.15 -10.09
C ASN A 35 31.69 -17.11 -11.13
N VAL A 36 30.48 -17.32 -11.68
CA VAL A 36 29.87 -16.39 -12.64
C VAL A 36 29.61 -15.04 -11.98
N HIS A 37 29.21 -15.07 -10.71
CA HIS A 37 28.96 -13.88 -9.90
C HIS A 37 30.16 -12.93 -9.79
N ALA A 38 31.39 -13.42 -9.91
CA ALA A 38 32.60 -12.61 -9.84
C ALA A 38 32.89 -11.83 -11.15
N HIS A 39 32.28 -12.21 -12.27
CA HIS A 39 32.63 -11.70 -13.60
C HIS A 39 31.42 -11.12 -14.37
N ILE A 40 30.42 -10.61 -13.64
CA ILE A 40 29.23 -10.04 -14.27
C ILE A 40 29.61 -8.73 -14.98
N PRO A 41 29.39 -8.62 -16.29
CA PRO A 41 29.59 -7.38 -17.01
C PRO A 41 28.74 -6.25 -16.42
N GLN A 42 29.32 -5.06 -16.32
CA GLN A 42 28.63 -3.91 -15.72
C GLN A 42 27.32 -3.54 -16.43
N TRP A 43 27.22 -3.80 -17.75
CA TRP A 43 26.00 -3.53 -18.51
C TRP A 43 24.81 -4.38 -18.04
N ILE A 44 25.05 -5.61 -17.52
CA ILE A 44 23.98 -6.44 -16.97
C ILE A 44 23.41 -5.80 -15.71
N GLY A 45 24.28 -5.33 -14.80
CA GLY A 45 23.84 -4.57 -13.63
C GLY A 45 23.05 -3.33 -14.01
N GLY A 46 23.52 -2.58 -15.01
CA GLY A 46 22.80 -1.42 -15.55
C GLY A 46 21.42 -1.75 -16.10
N LEU A 47 21.28 -2.86 -16.82
CA LEU A 47 19.99 -3.32 -17.36
C LEU A 47 18.99 -3.64 -16.25
N TYR A 48 19.38 -4.46 -15.26
CA TYR A 48 18.48 -4.81 -14.14
C TYR A 48 18.06 -3.58 -13.33
N VAL A 49 19.00 -2.66 -13.06
CA VAL A 49 18.70 -1.41 -12.36
C VAL A 49 17.74 -0.54 -13.16
N GLN A 50 18.00 -0.33 -14.46
CA GLN A 50 17.12 0.49 -15.27
C GLN A 50 15.73 -0.12 -15.46
N HIS A 51 15.68 -1.45 -15.65
CA HIS A 51 14.43 -2.21 -15.70
C HIS A 51 13.60 -1.97 -14.42
N MET A 52 14.20 -2.15 -13.25
CA MET A 52 13.48 -1.96 -11.97
C MET A 52 13.18 -0.50 -11.65
N LYS A 53 14.01 0.46 -12.08
CA LYS A 53 13.67 1.89 -11.96
C LYS A 53 12.43 2.24 -12.78
N ASN A 54 12.35 1.77 -14.03
CA ASN A 54 11.17 1.98 -14.86
C ASN A 54 9.94 1.25 -14.28
N TYR A 55 10.15 0.04 -13.76
CA TYR A 55 9.10 -0.71 -13.08
C TYR A 55 8.51 0.09 -11.92
N VAL A 56 9.34 0.51 -10.97
CA VAL A 56 8.88 1.21 -9.74
C VAL A 56 8.28 2.58 -10.07
N ALA A 57 8.87 3.33 -11.01
CA ALA A 57 8.34 4.62 -11.46
C ALA A 57 7.01 4.50 -12.23
N GLY A 58 6.80 3.38 -12.94
CA GLY A 58 5.58 3.13 -13.71
C GLY A 58 4.39 2.65 -12.88
N ARG A 59 4.59 2.31 -11.60
CA ARG A 59 3.51 1.91 -10.68
C ARG A 59 2.64 3.12 -10.32
N ARG A 60 1.35 2.87 -10.08
CA ARG A 60 0.45 3.88 -9.49
C ARG A 60 0.79 4.01 -8.01
N TRP A 61 1.51 5.06 -7.66
CA TRP A 61 1.68 5.50 -6.28
C TRP A 61 0.42 6.25 -5.85
N GLU A 62 -0.20 5.82 -4.76
CA GLU A 62 -1.31 6.52 -4.14
C GLU A 62 -0.82 7.71 -3.33
N VAL A 63 0.41 7.68 -2.84
CA VAL A 63 1.02 8.82 -2.14
C VAL A 63 1.67 9.77 -3.16
N PRO A 64 1.38 11.09 -3.09
CA PRO A 64 2.02 12.10 -3.93
C PRO A 64 3.53 12.04 -3.84
N THR A 65 4.21 12.29 -4.96
CA THR A 65 5.68 12.20 -5.03
C THR A 65 6.40 13.23 -4.17
N ASP A 66 5.75 14.33 -3.82
CA ASP A 66 6.26 15.39 -2.95
C ASP A 66 6.02 15.13 -1.45
N THR A 67 5.32 14.06 -1.08
CA THR A 67 5.09 13.69 0.33
C THR A 67 6.41 13.47 1.07
N ASP A 68 6.62 14.20 2.17
CA ASP A 68 7.80 14.10 3.05
C ASP A 68 7.69 12.85 3.95
N LEU A 69 8.69 11.97 3.84
CA LEU A 69 8.84 10.72 4.57
C LEU A 69 9.79 10.85 5.77
N GLY A 70 10.08 12.07 6.20
CA GLY A 70 10.99 12.36 7.30
C GLY A 70 12.40 12.75 6.84
N GLY A 71 12.47 13.68 5.88
CA GLY A 71 13.71 14.21 5.30
C GLY A 71 14.06 13.67 3.92
N ILE A 72 13.16 12.89 3.32
CA ILE A 72 13.20 12.44 1.93
C ILE A 72 11.77 12.40 1.40
N THR A 73 11.54 12.81 0.16
CA THR A 73 10.22 12.72 -0.48
C THR A 73 9.99 11.34 -1.11
N VAL A 74 8.74 10.96 -1.35
CA VAL A 74 8.40 9.74 -2.10
C VAL A 74 9.09 9.72 -3.47
N GLY A 75 9.12 10.85 -4.18
CA GLY A 75 9.75 11.03 -5.48
C GLY A 75 11.26 10.81 -5.45
N GLU A 76 11.93 11.20 -4.36
CA GLU A 76 13.35 10.91 -4.15
C GLU A 76 13.60 9.43 -3.78
N ALA A 77 12.66 8.78 -3.07
CA ALA A 77 12.77 7.39 -2.69
C ALA A 77 12.57 6.41 -3.87
N ILE A 78 11.62 6.70 -4.78
CA ILE A 78 11.29 5.87 -5.96
C ILE A 78 12.52 5.38 -6.75
N PRO A 79 13.42 6.24 -7.24
CA PRO A 79 14.55 5.80 -8.04
C PRO A 79 15.59 5.00 -7.22
N LEU A 80 15.72 5.29 -5.92
CA LEU A 80 16.61 4.56 -5.01
C LEU A 80 16.09 3.14 -4.74
N ILE A 81 14.78 2.96 -4.55
CA ILE A 81 14.13 1.65 -4.44
C ILE A 81 14.31 0.86 -5.73
N GLY A 82 14.10 1.50 -6.89
CA GLY A 82 14.32 0.87 -8.19
C GLY A 82 15.75 0.33 -8.35
N THR A 83 16.76 1.09 -7.92
CA THR A 83 18.16 0.62 -7.90
C THR A 83 18.36 -0.57 -6.95
N LEU A 84 17.87 -0.47 -5.72
CA LEU A 84 18.00 -1.53 -4.72
C LEU A 84 17.34 -2.85 -5.19
N LYS A 85 16.14 -2.75 -5.76
CA LYS A 85 15.39 -3.87 -6.34
C LYS A 85 16.11 -4.47 -7.52
N GLY A 86 16.62 -3.65 -8.46
CA GLY A 86 17.36 -4.14 -9.62
C GLY A 86 18.61 -4.93 -9.24
N MET A 87 19.40 -4.42 -8.30
CA MET A 87 20.58 -5.13 -7.81
C MET A 87 20.22 -6.44 -7.10
N SER A 88 19.15 -6.44 -6.30
CA SER A 88 18.70 -7.63 -5.58
C SER A 88 18.09 -8.67 -6.52
N LEU A 89 17.40 -8.24 -7.59
CA LEU A 89 16.85 -9.12 -8.63
C LEU A 89 17.95 -9.77 -9.48
N LEU A 90 19.00 -9.01 -9.81
CA LEU A 90 20.20 -9.57 -10.44
C LEU A 90 20.79 -10.68 -9.57
N GLN A 91 20.91 -10.44 -8.26
CA GLN A 91 21.43 -11.43 -7.33
C GLN A 91 20.58 -12.70 -7.26
N LEU A 92 19.25 -12.55 -7.23
CA LEU A 92 18.33 -13.68 -7.30
C LEU A 92 18.47 -14.47 -8.60
N SER A 93 18.69 -13.80 -9.72
CA SER A 93 18.88 -14.44 -11.03
C SER A 93 20.17 -15.26 -11.05
N LEU A 94 21.24 -14.77 -10.42
CA LEU A 94 22.48 -15.53 -10.23
C LEU A 94 22.26 -16.76 -9.33
N PHE A 95 21.56 -16.58 -8.21
CA PHE A 95 21.29 -17.69 -7.28
C PHE A 95 20.58 -18.85 -7.95
N ARG A 96 19.62 -18.56 -8.85
CA ARG A 96 18.90 -19.60 -9.61
C ARG A 96 19.82 -20.38 -10.56
N GLY A 97 20.88 -19.76 -11.08
CA GLY A 97 21.85 -20.41 -11.97
C GLY A 97 23.04 -21.06 -11.24
N GLU A 98 23.47 -20.48 -10.12
CA GLU A 98 24.59 -20.91 -9.28
C GLU A 98 24.17 -20.76 -7.80
N PRO A 99 23.45 -21.73 -7.21
CA PRO A 99 22.95 -21.63 -5.84
C PRO A 99 24.08 -21.85 -4.83
N THR A 100 24.65 -20.76 -4.31
CA THR A 100 25.71 -20.76 -3.30
C THR A 100 25.37 -19.76 -2.18
N PRO A 101 25.96 -19.89 -0.98
CA PRO A 101 25.78 -18.89 0.07
C PRO A 101 26.11 -17.46 -0.37
N ASN A 102 27.16 -17.30 -1.19
CA ASN A 102 27.60 -16.00 -1.72
C ASN A 102 26.61 -15.41 -2.73
N THR A 103 25.76 -16.24 -3.33
CA THR A 103 24.76 -15.78 -4.30
C THR A 103 23.35 -15.69 -3.72
N ALA A 104 23.12 -16.18 -2.50
CA ALA A 104 21.79 -16.26 -1.89
C ALA A 104 21.15 -14.89 -1.64
N TYR A 105 21.95 -13.90 -1.22
CA TYR A 105 21.50 -12.54 -0.93
C TYR A 105 22.51 -11.52 -1.40
N LEU A 106 22.04 -10.32 -1.75
CA LEU A 106 22.93 -9.23 -2.08
C LEU A 106 23.54 -8.70 -0.78
N GLY A 107 24.84 -8.89 -0.60
CA GLY A 107 25.61 -8.34 0.52
C GLY A 107 26.57 -7.25 0.06
N MET A 108 26.53 -6.08 0.71
CA MET A 108 27.47 -4.98 0.43
C MET A 108 27.91 -4.30 1.72
N SER A 109 29.14 -3.79 1.76
CA SER A 109 29.49 -2.79 2.78
C SER A 109 28.70 -1.50 2.57
N LEU A 110 28.51 -0.71 3.64
CA LEU A 110 27.81 0.57 3.58
C LEU A 110 28.39 1.50 2.48
N ASP A 111 29.71 1.61 2.38
CA ASP A 111 30.37 2.44 1.37
C ASP A 111 30.14 1.94 -0.06
N THR A 112 30.07 0.62 -0.24
CA THR A 112 29.79 0.01 -1.55
C THR A 112 28.35 0.23 -1.95
N LEU A 113 27.41 0.14 -1.01
CA LEU A 113 26.00 0.48 -1.25
C LEU A 113 25.85 1.96 -1.62
N LYS A 114 26.47 2.88 -0.85
CA LYS A 114 26.45 4.32 -1.15
C LYS A 114 27.02 4.63 -2.54
N ARG A 115 28.18 4.06 -2.89
CA ARG A 115 28.78 4.22 -4.23
C ARG A 115 27.87 3.69 -5.33
N THR A 116 27.25 2.53 -5.12
CA THR A 116 26.31 1.93 -6.08
C THR A 116 25.08 2.80 -6.28
N LEU A 117 24.45 3.27 -5.20
CA LEU A 117 23.29 4.16 -5.27
C LEU A 117 23.65 5.49 -5.96
N ARG A 118 24.82 6.09 -5.66
CA ARG A 118 25.31 7.30 -6.34
C ARG A 118 25.54 7.08 -7.82
N ARG A 119 26.12 5.94 -8.22
CA ARG A 119 26.35 5.59 -9.63
C ARG A 119 25.07 5.61 -10.44
N TYR A 120 23.98 5.05 -9.90
CA TYR A 120 22.70 4.95 -10.62
C TYR A 120 21.72 6.09 -10.33
N ASN A 121 22.00 6.92 -9.33
CA ASN A 121 21.19 8.07 -8.90
C ASN A 121 22.09 9.28 -8.59
N PRO A 122 22.87 9.79 -9.57
CA PRO A 122 23.95 10.75 -9.32
C PRO A 122 23.48 12.10 -8.77
N LYS A 123 22.20 12.45 -8.95
CA LYS A 123 21.60 13.69 -8.47
C LYS A 123 20.92 13.56 -7.11
N SER A 124 20.91 12.37 -6.51
CA SER A 124 20.19 12.14 -5.25
C SER A 124 21.03 12.56 -4.05
N SER A 125 20.58 13.60 -3.35
CA SER A 125 21.06 13.99 -2.02
C SER A 125 20.52 13.08 -0.91
N ALA A 126 19.48 12.30 -1.19
CA ALA A 126 18.72 11.55 -0.19
C ALA A 126 19.28 10.15 0.12
N ILE A 127 20.42 9.77 -0.45
CA ILE A 127 20.98 8.40 -0.35
C ILE A 127 21.25 7.98 1.09
N ASP A 128 21.87 8.85 1.90
CA ASP A 128 22.20 8.52 3.28
C ASP A 128 20.93 8.32 4.12
N LYS A 129 19.95 9.23 3.97
CA LYS A 129 18.67 9.14 4.66
C LYS A 129 17.85 7.94 4.22
N PHE A 130 17.90 7.59 2.93
CA PHE A 130 17.24 6.41 2.37
C PHE A 130 17.78 5.11 2.97
N ILE A 131 19.11 4.97 3.06
CA ILE A 131 19.74 3.80 3.68
C ILE A 131 19.33 3.72 5.15
N GLU A 132 19.48 4.81 5.91
CA GLU A 132 19.08 4.88 7.32
C GLU A 132 17.60 4.49 7.51
N MET A 133 16.72 5.02 6.68
CA MET A 133 15.28 4.76 6.72
C MET A 133 14.96 3.27 6.50
N LEU A 134 15.61 2.61 5.54
CA LEU A 134 15.34 1.21 5.18
C LEU A 134 16.24 0.18 5.89
N THR A 135 17.14 0.60 6.78
CA THR A 135 18.00 -0.31 7.53
C THR A 135 17.34 -0.76 8.82
N TYR A 136 17.32 -2.07 9.03
CA TYR A 136 16.80 -2.73 10.22
C TYR A 136 17.71 -2.44 11.42
N ASP A 137 17.13 -2.00 12.52
CA ASP A 137 17.81 -1.56 13.74
C ASP A 137 17.56 -2.48 14.95
N GLY A 138 16.84 -3.59 14.76
CA GLY A 138 16.71 -4.64 15.76
C GLY A 138 15.33 -4.74 16.44
N PRO A 139 15.20 -5.66 17.42
CA PRO A 139 13.97 -5.85 18.19
C PRO A 139 13.59 -4.58 18.96
N GLY A 140 12.34 -4.13 18.82
CA GLY A 140 11.85 -2.88 19.42
C GLY A 140 11.97 -1.65 18.51
N GLY A 141 12.67 -1.77 17.38
CA GLY A 141 12.74 -0.77 16.32
C GLY A 141 11.87 -1.12 15.11
N LYS A 142 12.41 -0.97 13.91
CA LYS A 142 11.74 -1.26 12.63
C LYS A 142 11.61 -2.75 12.44
N THR A 143 10.50 -3.21 11.88
CA THR A 143 10.39 -4.61 11.42
C THR A 143 11.20 -4.81 10.13
N ALA A 144 11.68 -6.02 9.84
CA ALA A 144 12.32 -6.33 8.56
C ALA A 144 11.41 -6.08 7.34
N PHE A 145 10.09 -6.02 7.56
CA PHE A 145 9.09 -5.68 6.54
C PHE A 145 8.98 -4.16 6.25
N SER A 146 9.43 -3.33 7.18
CA SER A 146 9.54 -1.88 7.04
C SER A 146 10.98 -1.42 6.73
N ALA A 147 11.95 -2.27 7.02
CA ALA A 147 13.37 -1.99 6.84
C ALA A 147 14.08 -3.22 6.26
N PRO A 148 14.07 -3.39 4.93
CA PRO A 148 14.54 -4.61 4.26
C PRO A 148 16.06 -4.74 4.18
N ILE A 149 16.82 -3.71 4.56
CA ILE A 149 18.29 -3.74 4.58
C ILE A 149 18.72 -4.25 5.95
N ILE A 150 19.28 -5.46 6.00
CA ILE A 150 19.60 -6.15 7.26
C ILE A 150 21.10 -6.06 7.54
N PRO A 151 21.54 -5.40 8.63
CA PRO A 151 22.93 -5.45 9.05
C PRO A 151 23.31 -6.86 9.50
N TRP A 152 24.39 -7.40 8.95
CA TRP A 152 24.92 -8.70 9.34
C TRP A 152 26.43 -8.75 9.09
N ASP A 153 27.21 -8.99 10.15
CA ASP A 153 28.67 -9.21 10.07
C ASP A 153 29.43 -8.15 9.22
N GLY A 154 29.19 -6.87 9.52
CA GLY A 154 29.81 -5.75 8.79
C GLY A 154 29.28 -5.51 7.38
N GLN A 155 28.30 -6.28 6.92
CA GLN A 155 27.61 -6.12 5.64
C GLN A 155 26.16 -5.68 5.82
N LEU A 156 25.60 -5.14 4.74
CA LEU A 156 24.18 -4.87 4.57
C LEU A 156 23.62 -5.90 3.59
N LEU A 157 22.77 -6.79 4.09
CA LEU A 157 22.08 -7.80 3.31
C LEU A 157 20.76 -7.22 2.77
N MET A 158 20.47 -7.44 1.50
CA MET A 158 19.29 -6.92 0.80
C MET A 158 18.54 -8.08 0.13
N PRO A 159 17.69 -8.82 0.87
CA PRO A 159 16.94 -9.93 0.31
C PRO A 159 15.86 -9.44 -0.66
N PHE A 160 15.92 -9.89 -1.92
CA PHE A 160 14.89 -9.56 -2.92
C PHE A 160 13.45 -9.86 -2.45
N PRO A 161 13.16 -10.96 -1.73
CA PRO A 161 11.81 -11.21 -1.21
C PRO A 161 11.28 -10.15 -0.24
N LEU A 162 12.16 -9.45 0.50
CA LEU A 162 11.74 -8.33 1.36
C LEU A 162 11.51 -7.04 0.57
N LEU A 163 12.01 -6.99 -0.66
CA LEU A 163 11.85 -5.91 -1.63
C LEU A 163 10.82 -6.27 -2.72
N SER A 164 10.01 -7.32 -2.51
CA SER A 164 9.12 -7.90 -3.52
C SER A 164 8.07 -6.91 -4.07
N ASP A 165 7.46 -7.31 -5.19
CA ASP A 165 6.63 -6.47 -6.04
C ASP A 165 5.32 -6.00 -5.39
N GLY A 166 4.97 -4.76 -5.69
CA GLY A 166 3.70 -4.15 -5.28
C GLY A 166 3.63 -3.69 -3.82
N LEU A 167 4.74 -3.75 -3.09
CA LEU A 167 4.82 -3.38 -1.68
C LEU A 167 5.78 -2.20 -1.41
N GLU A 168 6.33 -1.57 -2.45
CA GLU A 168 7.31 -0.48 -2.34
C GLU A 168 6.76 0.70 -1.55
N GLU A 169 5.55 1.16 -1.91
CA GLU A 169 4.86 2.24 -1.23
C GLU A 169 4.64 1.91 0.26
N ARG A 170 4.15 0.70 0.55
CA ARG A 170 3.89 0.25 1.93
C ARG A 170 5.18 0.19 2.74
N MET A 171 6.24 -0.34 2.15
CA MET A 171 7.55 -0.45 2.78
C MET A 171 8.07 0.94 3.18
N VAL A 172 8.04 1.89 2.24
CA VAL A 172 8.52 3.26 2.46
C VAL A 172 7.69 3.99 3.51
N LEU A 173 6.36 3.90 3.43
CA LEU A 173 5.48 4.52 4.41
C LEU A 173 5.70 3.97 5.82
N ARG A 174 5.92 2.66 5.95
CA ARG A 174 6.21 2.04 7.24
C ARG A 174 7.57 2.44 7.78
N ALA A 175 8.56 2.50 6.90
CA ALA A 175 9.89 2.98 7.27
C ALA A 175 9.81 4.41 7.81
N ALA A 176 9.05 5.28 7.15
CA ALA A 176 8.81 6.64 7.58
C ALA A 176 8.04 6.72 8.91
N ALA A 177 6.98 5.92 9.08
CA ALA A 177 6.17 5.90 10.30
C ALA A 177 6.88 5.30 11.52
N SER A 178 7.88 4.44 11.29
CA SER A 178 8.67 3.84 12.36
C SER A 178 9.58 4.84 13.09
N ASN A 179 9.76 6.06 12.56
CA ASN A 179 10.51 7.12 13.21
C ASN A 179 9.55 8.09 13.95
N PRO A 180 9.52 8.08 15.29
CA PRO A 180 8.63 8.93 16.07
C PRO A 180 8.85 10.43 15.80
N ALA A 181 10.10 10.86 15.54
CA ALA A 181 10.44 12.27 15.35
C ALA A 181 9.85 12.87 14.07
N THR A 182 9.49 12.05 13.08
CA THR A 182 8.96 12.49 11.78
C THR A 182 7.53 12.03 11.52
N SER A 183 6.98 11.22 12.42
CA SER A 183 5.63 10.65 12.32
C SER A 183 4.51 11.68 12.14
N GLY A 184 4.65 12.87 12.75
CA GLY A 184 3.67 13.96 12.62
C GLY A 184 3.54 14.54 11.21
N LYS A 185 4.66 14.70 10.49
CA LYS A 185 4.64 15.21 9.10
C LYS A 185 4.01 14.20 8.13
N LEU A 186 4.36 12.94 8.30
CA LEU A 186 3.74 11.84 7.56
C LEU A 186 2.24 11.79 7.86
N GLY A 187 1.86 11.88 9.14
CA GLY A 187 0.45 11.94 9.56
C GLY A 187 -0.33 13.07 8.88
N GLY A 188 0.24 14.28 8.80
CA GLY A 188 -0.36 15.39 8.07
C GLY A 188 -0.54 15.09 6.58
N SER A 189 0.50 14.59 5.92
CA SER A 189 0.45 14.26 4.48
C SER A 189 -0.54 13.13 4.16
N LEU A 190 -0.64 12.13 5.04
CA LEU A 190 -1.64 11.06 4.93
C LEU A 190 -3.06 11.58 5.22
N GLY A 191 -3.20 12.62 6.05
CA GLY A 191 -4.46 13.35 6.24
C GLY A 191 -4.88 14.08 4.97
N ASP A 192 -3.96 14.77 4.29
CA ASP A 192 -4.26 15.43 3.01
C ASP A 192 -4.70 14.42 1.94
N LEU A 193 -4.21 13.19 1.99
CA LEU A 193 -4.66 12.12 1.10
C LEU A 193 -6.12 11.73 1.29
N CYS A 194 -6.69 11.95 2.49
CA CYS A 194 -8.13 11.79 2.69
C CYS A 194 -8.94 12.72 1.76
N ALA A 195 -8.37 13.81 1.23
CA ALA A 195 -9.01 14.63 0.20
C ALA A 195 -9.35 13.84 -1.08
N LYS A 196 -8.71 12.69 -1.32
CA LYS A 196 -9.09 11.81 -2.44
C LYS A 196 -10.51 11.28 -2.31
N TRP A 197 -10.94 10.92 -1.10
CA TRP A 197 -12.33 10.55 -0.84
C TRP A 197 -13.28 11.66 -1.26
N ARG A 198 -12.99 12.90 -0.86
CA ARG A 198 -13.75 14.08 -1.24
C ARG A 198 -13.82 14.21 -2.77
N SER A 199 -12.68 14.19 -3.45
CA SER A 199 -12.62 14.34 -4.91
C SER A 199 -13.41 13.27 -5.67
N ARG A 200 -13.47 12.03 -5.15
CA ARG A 200 -14.26 10.95 -5.75
C ARG A 200 -15.76 11.14 -5.49
N LEU A 201 -16.14 11.57 -4.30
CA LEU A 201 -17.54 11.83 -3.98
C LEU A 201 -18.10 13.05 -4.74
N GLU A 202 -17.24 14.03 -5.06
CA GLU A 202 -17.58 15.19 -5.91
C GLU A 202 -17.95 14.80 -7.35
N THR A 203 -17.56 13.61 -7.83
CA THR A 203 -17.93 13.14 -9.18
C THR A 203 -19.34 12.56 -9.24
N VAL A 204 -20.04 12.41 -8.11
CA VAL A 204 -21.41 11.90 -8.08
C VAL A 204 -22.36 13.04 -8.49
N PRO A 205 -23.18 12.88 -9.54
CA PRO A 205 -24.09 13.93 -10.00
C PRO A 205 -25.05 14.39 -8.90
N GLY A 206 -25.29 15.71 -8.83
CA GLY A 206 -26.24 16.32 -7.87
C GLY A 206 -25.75 16.39 -6.42
N VAL A 207 -24.56 15.87 -6.12
CA VAL A 207 -24.00 15.83 -4.77
C VAL A 207 -23.10 17.04 -4.54
N ARG A 208 -23.34 17.75 -3.44
CA ARG A 208 -22.44 18.79 -2.91
C ARG A 208 -21.54 18.18 -1.85
N VAL A 209 -20.25 18.54 -1.83
CA VAL A 209 -19.28 17.99 -0.88
C VAL A 209 -18.58 19.11 -0.11
N ALA A 210 -18.39 18.90 1.19
CA ALA A 210 -17.60 19.74 2.07
C ALA A 210 -16.62 18.88 2.85
N SER A 211 -15.49 19.48 3.24
CA SER A 211 -14.49 18.84 4.11
C SER A 211 -14.25 19.67 5.35
N GLU A 212 -13.78 19.03 6.42
CA GLU A 212 -13.42 19.67 7.68
C GLU A 212 -14.58 20.52 8.26
N VAL A 213 -15.80 19.98 8.21
CA VAL A 213 -17.00 20.67 8.68
C VAL A 213 -16.98 20.72 10.20
N LYS A 214 -16.84 21.92 10.76
CA LYS A 214 -16.63 22.13 12.20
C LYS A 214 -17.88 21.76 13.00
N VAL A 215 -17.66 21.02 14.09
CA VAL A 215 -18.69 20.74 15.12
C VAL A 215 -18.35 21.55 16.37
N LEU A 216 -19.29 22.37 16.80
CA LEU A 216 -19.14 23.26 17.96
C LEU A 216 -20.10 22.87 19.06
N ALA A 217 -19.62 22.82 20.31
CA ALA A 217 -20.50 22.75 21.47
C ALA A 217 -21.41 23.99 21.57
N GLN A 218 -22.43 23.93 22.43
CA GLN A 218 -23.36 25.04 22.67
C GLN A 218 -22.65 26.35 23.09
N ASN A 219 -21.53 26.23 23.81
CA ASN A 219 -20.67 27.36 24.19
C ASN A 219 -19.74 27.85 23.05
N ARG A 220 -19.98 27.42 21.80
CA ARG A 220 -19.20 27.72 20.59
C ARG A 220 -17.76 27.20 20.57
N ARG A 221 -17.33 26.42 21.57
CA ARG A 221 -16.03 25.73 21.55
C ARG A 221 -16.05 24.62 20.50
N LYS A 222 -14.99 24.52 19.68
CA LYS A 222 -14.80 23.39 18.76
C LYS A 222 -14.60 22.09 19.54
N ILE A 223 -15.40 21.07 19.20
CA ILE A 223 -15.33 19.73 19.80
C ILE A 223 -14.89 18.65 18.80
N GLY A 224 -14.92 18.96 17.50
CA GLY A 224 -14.38 18.12 16.44
C GLY A 224 -14.69 18.69 15.07
N ASP A 225 -14.35 17.93 14.03
CA ASP A 225 -14.74 18.18 12.65
C ASP A 225 -15.36 16.90 12.08
N LEU A 226 -16.18 17.05 11.04
CA LEU A 226 -16.58 15.98 10.16
C LEU A 226 -15.62 16.02 8.96
N ASP A 227 -14.85 14.95 8.75
CA ASP A 227 -13.79 14.94 7.73
C ASP A 227 -14.37 15.24 6.34
N ILE A 228 -15.42 14.54 5.94
CA ILE A 228 -16.09 14.71 4.65
C ILE A 228 -17.60 14.60 4.84
N VAL A 229 -18.33 15.58 4.31
CA VAL A 229 -19.79 15.64 4.33
C VAL A 229 -20.28 15.78 2.90
N THR A 230 -21.17 14.90 2.49
CA THR A 230 -21.81 14.95 1.17
C THR A 230 -23.31 15.17 1.33
N LEU A 231 -23.91 15.97 0.46
CA LEU A 231 -25.32 16.31 0.48
C LEU A 231 -25.93 16.13 -0.90
N ASP A 232 -26.93 15.26 -0.99
CA ASP A 232 -27.90 15.21 -2.08
C ASP A 232 -29.11 16.07 -1.66
N ALA A 233 -29.16 17.30 -2.20
CA ALA A 233 -30.13 18.31 -1.78
C ALA A 233 -31.56 17.95 -2.20
N ASP A 234 -31.73 17.33 -3.37
CA ASP A 234 -33.04 16.97 -3.93
C ASP A 234 -33.72 15.89 -3.08
N ARG A 235 -32.92 14.97 -2.54
CA ARG A 235 -33.40 13.85 -1.72
C ARG A 235 -33.37 14.12 -0.21
N LYS A 236 -32.79 15.24 0.22
CA LYS A 236 -32.49 15.55 1.65
C LYS A 236 -31.75 14.42 2.36
N THR A 237 -30.85 13.76 1.65
CA THR A 237 -29.98 12.70 2.18
C THR A 237 -28.53 13.14 2.14
N GLY A 238 -27.76 12.74 3.14
CA GLY A 238 -26.35 13.04 3.19
C GLY A 238 -25.52 11.87 3.71
N LEU A 239 -24.24 11.88 3.37
CA LEU A 239 -23.29 10.87 3.81
C LEU A 239 -22.08 11.57 4.44
N ILE A 240 -21.77 11.18 5.67
CA ILE A 240 -20.61 11.63 6.44
C ILE A 240 -19.58 10.50 6.47
N VAL A 241 -18.36 10.81 6.05
CA VAL A 241 -17.24 9.88 6.00
C VAL A 241 -16.17 10.36 6.96
N GLU A 242 -15.92 9.59 8.01
CA GLU A 242 -14.71 9.72 8.82
C GLU A 242 -13.58 8.99 8.08
N ALA A 243 -12.64 9.73 7.52
CA ALA A 243 -11.61 9.18 6.65
C ALA A 243 -10.36 8.83 7.47
N LYS A 244 -9.97 7.56 7.44
CA LYS A 244 -8.73 7.07 8.06
C LYS A 244 -7.77 6.64 6.97
N TRP A 245 -6.53 7.08 7.06
CA TRP A 245 -5.47 6.65 6.14
C TRP A 245 -4.38 5.83 6.84
N PRO A 246 -4.73 4.64 7.41
CA PRO A 246 -3.72 3.78 8.01
C PRO A 246 -2.75 3.28 6.94
N ILE A 247 -1.53 2.97 7.37
CA ILE A 247 -0.56 2.30 6.50
C ILE A 247 -0.97 0.83 6.39
N ASP A 248 -1.18 0.36 5.16
CA ASP A 248 -1.65 -1.00 4.88
C ASP A 248 -0.85 -2.10 5.62
N ALA A 249 -1.56 -3.17 6.01
CA ALA A 249 -0.98 -4.42 6.46
C ALA A 249 -0.18 -5.09 5.32
N ARG A 250 1.01 -5.59 5.64
CA ARG A 250 1.82 -6.38 4.72
C ARG A 250 1.51 -7.87 4.84
N VAL A 251 1.12 -8.31 6.03
CA VAL A 251 0.76 -9.69 6.36
C VAL A 251 -0.50 -9.72 7.22
N LEU A 252 -1.20 -10.86 7.23
CA LEU A 252 -2.45 -11.02 8.00
C LEU A 252 -2.30 -10.73 9.50
N SER A 253 -1.12 -10.99 10.08
CA SER A 253 -0.85 -10.71 11.49
C SER A 253 -0.77 -9.22 11.83
N GLU A 254 -0.81 -8.34 10.83
CA GLU A 254 -0.79 -6.88 11.02
C GLU A 254 -2.14 -6.23 10.75
N THR A 255 -3.14 -6.99 10.29
CA THR A 255 -4.48 -6.46 9.99
C THR A 255 -5.11 -5.76 11.20
N TRP A 256 -4.81 -6.22 12.42
CA TRP A 256 -5.29 -5.60 13.65
C TRP A 256 -4.95 -4.10 13.76
N LYS A 257 -3.83 -3.63 13.20
CA LYS A 257 -3.43 -2.21 13.24
C LYS A 257 -4.37 -1.33 12.42
N GLN A 258 -4.90 -1.88 11.32
CA GLN A 258 -5.87 -1.18 10.49
C GLN A 258 -7.27 -1.25 11.11
N GLU A 259 -7.62 -2.39 11.72
CA GLU A 259 -8.87 -2.54 12.47
C GLU A 259 -8.92 -1.55 13.66
N ASP A 260 -7.81 -1.37 14.39
CA ASP A 260 -7.69 -0.36 15.45
C ASP A 260 -7.92 1.08 14.93
N ALA A 261 -7.43 1.40 13.73
CA ALA A 261 -7.68 2.70 13.11
C ALA A 261 -9.16 2.89 12.74
N ILE A 262 -9.83 1.83 12.28
CA ILE A 262 -11.27 1.81 12.00
C ILE A 262 -12.06 2.00 13.30
N ASP A 263 -11.70 1.29 14.37
CA ASP A 263 -12.34 1.38 15.68
C ASP A 263 -12.28 2.80 16.25
N LYS A 264 -11.12 3.45 16.13
CA LYS A 264 -10.95 4.86 16.50
C LYS A 264 -11.86 5.79 15.69
N GLY A 265 -12.01 5.53 14.38
CA GLY A 265 -12.96 6.27 13.54
C GLY A 265 -14.41 6.09 14.00
N ARG A 266 -14.80 4.86 14.34
CA ARG A 266 -16.14 4.58 14.87
C ARG A 266 -16.38 5.25 16.22
N GLU A 267 -15.40 5.21 17.13
CA GLU A 267 -15.49 5.89 18.41
C GLU A 267 -15.67 7.41 18.25
N GLN A 268 -14.93 8.02 17.31
CA GLN A 268 -15.06 9.44 16.99
C GLN A 268 -16.45 9.77 16.45
N ILE A 269 -16.99 8.98 15.53
CA ILE A 269 -18.36 9.14 15.03
C ILE A 269 -19.37 9.01 16.18
N ARG A 270 -19.29 7.95 17.01
CA ARG A 270 -20.20 7.75 18.15
C ARG A 270 -20.17 8.92 19.12
N ARG A 271 -18.97 9.46 19.41
CA ARG A 271 -18.80 10.66 20.23
C ARG A 271 -19.50 11.86 19.58
N LEU A 272 -19.22 12.16 18.32
CA LEU A 272 -19.81 13.31 17.63
C LEU A 272 -21.33 13.21 17.48
N LYS A 273 -21.87 12.02 17.18
CA LYS A 273 -23.33 11.77 17.16
C LYS A 273 -23.97 12.10 18.51
N ARG A 274 -23.37 11.68 19.63
CA ARG A 274 -23.85 12.00 20.98
C ARG A 274 -23.83 13.50 21.27
N GLU A 275 -22.74 14.18 20.91
CA GLU A 275 -22.61 15.63 21.11
C GLU A 275 -23.61 16.43 20.27
N ILE A 276 -23.82 16.04 19.01
CA ILE A 276 -24.82 16.65 18.11
C ILE A 276 -26.23 16.42 18.65
N ALA A 277 -26.54 15.20 19.12
CA ALA A 277 -27.82 14.90 19.78
C ALA A 277 -28.03 15.71 21.07
N ALA A 278 -26.95 16.06 21.79
CA ALA A 278 -26.99 16.93 22.96
C ALA A 278 -27.08 18.44 22.60
N GLY A 279 -27.14 18.79 21.32
CA GLY A 279 -27.32 20.16 20.83
C GLY A 279 -26.05 20.86 20.37
N ALA A 280 -24.98 20.12 20.06
CA ALA A 280 -23.84 20.71 19.34
C ALA A 280 -24.25 21.19 17.94
N VAL A 281 -23.66 22.29 17.49
CA VAL A 281 -23.93 22.93 16.20
C VAL A 281 -22.92 22.47 15.16
N VAL A 282 -23.41 21.89 14.07
CA VAL A 282 -22.61 21.55 12.89
C VAL A 282 -22.60 22.75 11.94
N LYS A 283 -21.42 23.31 11.67
CA LYS A 283 -21.25 24.47 10.78
C LYS A 283 -21.18 24.04 9.31
N LEU A 284 -22.33 23.66 8.76
CA LEU A 284 -22.47 23.36 7.34
C LEU A 284 -22.15 24.60 6.48
N PRO A 285 -21.73 24.41 5.21
CA PRO A 285 -21.52 25.53 4.29
C PRO A 285 -22.76 26.42 4.14
N PRO A 286 -22.59 27.69 3.76
CA PRO A 286 -23.72 28.55 3.39
C PRO A 286 -24.59 27.86 2.32
N ASP A 287 -25.91 28.05 2.39
CA ASP A 287 -26.90 27.50 1.47
C ASP A 287 -27.13 25.96 1.56
N TRP A 288 -26.62 25.34 2.62
CA TRP A 288 -26.99 23.96 2.98
C TRP A 288 -28.17 23.99 3.95
N PRO A 289 -29.10 23.02 3.86
CA PRO A 289 -30.16 22.87 4.85
C PRO A 289 -29.57 22.65 6.24
N PRO A 290 -30.29 23.03 7.32
CA PRO A 290 -29.91 22.71 8.69
C PRO A 290 -29.58 21.23 8.86
N PHE A 291 -28.61 20.93 9.74
CA PHE A 291 -28.15 19.55 9.94
C PHE A 291 -29.29 18.58 10.32
N GLY A 292 -30.26 19.03 11.12
CA GLY A 292 -31.41 18.21 11.52
C GLY A 292 -32.43 17.93 10.42
N ASP A 293 -32.37 18.64 9.29
CA ASP A 293 -33.33 18.51 8.18
C ASP A 293 -32.90 17.49 7.12
N VAL A 294 -31.75 16.85 7.33
CA VAL A 294 -31.13 15.90 6.39
C VAL A 294 -30.99 14.54 7.08
N GLN A 295 -31.30 13.47 6.35
CA GLN A 295 -31.02 12.11 6.80
C GLN A 295 -29.56 11.77 6.55
N TRP A 296 -28.77 11.67 7.62
CA TRP A 296 -27.32 11.42 7.55
C TRP A 296 -26.97 9.96 7.77
N GLU A 297 -26.30 9.39 6.79
CA GLU A 297 -25.60 8.11 6.91
C GLU A 297 -24.15 8.35 7.33
N TRP A 298 -23.63 7.48 8.20
CA TRP A 298 -22.29 7.63 8.77
C TRP A 298 -21.43 6.42 8.44
N MET A 299 -20.21 6.67 7.97
CA MET A 299 -19.26 5.60 7.70
C MET A 299 -17.82 5.97 8.02
N VAL A 300 -17.01 4.95 8.25
CA VAL A 300 -15.55 5.06 8.27
C VAL A 300 -15.01 4.65 6.90
N GLY A 301 -14.21 5.52 6.28
CA GLY A 301 -13.57 5.26 4.99
C GLY A 301 -12.07 5.05 5.14
N THR A 302 -11.54 3.95 4.62
CA THR A 302 -10.08 3.67 4.57
C THR A 302 -9.54 3.82 3.14
N PRO A 303 -8.23 3.74 2.86
CA PRO A 303 -7.75 3.74 1.47
C PRO A 303 -8.04 2.40 0.77
N ARG A 304 -7.75 1.27 1.41
CA ARG A 304 -7.81 -0.07 0.76
C ARG A 304 -8.46 -1.19 1.57
N LEU A 305 -8.43 -1.14 2.90
CA LEU A 305 -8.88 -2.26 3.73
C LEU A 305 -10.34 -2.09 4.16
N LEU A 306 -11.14 -3.12 3.90
CA LEU A 306 -12.48 -3.26 4.47
C LEU A 306 -12.37 -3.88 5.87
N ASP A 307 -13.24 -3.46 6.81
CA ASP A 307 -13.29 -4.13 8.10
C ASP A 307 -13.71 -5.60 7.91
N SER A 308 -12.88 -6.52 8.39
CA SER A 308 -13.13 -7.96 8.29
C SER A 308 -14.24 -8.43 9.23
N ARG A 309 -14.58 -7.62 10.23
CA ARG A 309 -15.55 -7.91 11.30
C ARG A 309 -16.98 -7.50 10.94
N ILE A 310 -17.27 -7.19 9.68
CA ILE A 310 -18.65 -6.88 9.24
C ILE A 310 -19.48 -8.17 9.31
N ALA A 311 -19.99 -8.40 10.51
CA ALA A 311 -21.09 -9.26 10.87
C ALA A 311 -22.09 -8.37 11.64
N THR A 312 -23.13 -7.96 10.93
CA THR A 312 -24.52 -7.83 11.42
C THR A 312 -24.95 -6.91 12.56
N ASP A 313 -24.12 -6.09 13.23
CA ASP A 313 -24.65 -5.29 14.38
C ASP A 313 -24.06 -3.88 14.60
N GLU A 314 -23.26 -3.33 13.68
CA GLU A 314 -22.70 -1.98 13.87
C GLU A 314 -23.44 -0.90 13.08
N GLU A 315 -23.99 0.09 13.80
CA GLU A 315 -24.67 1.30 13.28
C GLU A 315 -23.79 2.13 12.32
N ILE A 316 -22.47 1.92 12.30
CA ILE A 316 -21.51 2.72 11.52
C ILE A 316 -20.82 1.82 10.49
N ARG A 317 -21.12 2.06 9.21
CA ARG A 317 -20.55 1.30 8.10
C ARG A 317 -19.03 1.52 7.99
N THR A 318 -18.34 0.57 7.38
CA THR A 318 -16.92 0.73 7.02
C THR A 318 -16.68 0.30 5.59
N THR A 319 -15.93 1.10 4.85
CA THR A 319 -15.57 0.80 3.46
C THR A 319 -14.18 1.34 3.13
N SER A 320 -13.72 1.13 1.90
CA SER A 320 -12.43 1.63 1.41
C SER A 320 -12.59 2.41 0.10
N LEU A 321 -11.70 3.38 -0.13
CA LEU A 321 -11.72 4.21 -1.32
C LEU A 321 -11.53 3.36 -2.57
N ARG A 322 -10.60 2.40 -2.52
CA ARG A 322 -10.38 1.44 -3.60
C ARG A 322 -11.65 0.67 -3.96
N PHE A 323 -12.45 0.30 -2.97
CA PHE A 323 -13.70 -0.39 -3.22
C PHE A 323 -14.77 0.55 -3.79
N VAL A 324 -14.89 1.77 -3.25
CA VAL A 324 -15.77 2.81 -3.81
C VAL A 324 -15.41 3.14 -5.26
N GLU A 325 -14.13 3.22 -5.61
CA GLU A 325 -13.68 3.43 -7.00
C GLU A 325 -14.17 2.34 -7.97
N GLN A 326 -14.44 1.12 -7.49
CA GLN A 326 -14.97 0.03 -8.32
C GLN A 326 -16.50 0.10 -8.49
N LEU A 327 -17.19 0.78 -7.58
CA LEU A 327 -18.65 0.92 -7.61
C LEU A 327 -19.10 2.14 -8.42
N LEU A 328 -18.20 3.11 -8.61
CA LEU A 328 -18.41 4.28 -9.45
C LEU A 328 -18.35 3.93 -10.95
N PRO A 329 -19.06 4.67 -11.83
CA PRO A 329 -19.95 5.80 -11.51
C PRO A 329 -21.30 5.36 -10.90
N VAL A 330 -21.92 6.29 -10.18
CA VAL A 330 -23.26 6.17 -9.55
C VAL A 330 -24.02 7.48 -9.75
N ASN A 331 -25.35 7.43 -9.72
CA ASN A 331 -26.21 8.60 -9.96
C ASN A 331 -26.59 9.35 -8.67
N SER A 332 -26.36 8.76 -7.50
CA SER A 332 -26.60 9.38 -6.19
C SER A 332 -25.78 8.71 -5.09
N THR A 333 -25.68 9.36 -3.93
CA THR A 333 -25.11 8.75 -2.72
C THR A 333 -25.92 7.55 -2.25
N GLY A 334 -27.24 7.56 -2.42
CA GLY A 334 -28.10 6.43 -2.10
C GLY A 334 -27.79 5.19 -2.95
N GLU A 335 -27.54 5.35 -4.25
CA GLU A 335 -27.12 4.24 -5.12
C GLU A 335 -25.76 3.69 -4.69
N LEU A 336 -24.82 4.55 -4.29
CA LEU A 336 -23.52 4.12 -3.75
C LEU A 336 -23.69 3.26 -2.50
N LEU A 337 -24.50 3.72 -1.54
CA LEU A 337 -24.76 3.00 -0.29
C LEU A 337 -25.45 1.65 -0.56
N GLN A 338 -26.44 1.62 -1.46
CA GLN A 338 -27.08 0.37 -1.87
C GLN A 338 -26.08 -0.61 -2.50
N LYS A 339 -25.19 -0.13 -3.38
CA LYS A 339 -24.14 -0.95 -3.99
C LYS A 339 -23.14 -1.47 -2.96
N LEU A 340 -22.80 -0.67 -1.94
CA LEU A 340 -21.95 -1.10 -0.83
C LEU A 340 -22.61 -2.23 -0.01
N ASP A 341 -23.90 -2.10 0.28
CA ASP A 341 -24.66 -3.06 1.09
C ASP A 341 -24.95 -4.37 0.35
N THR A 342 -25.10 -4.31 -0.98
CA THR A 342 -25.47 -5.47 -1.82
C THR A 342 -24.28 -6.12 -2.52
N PHE A 343 -23.05 -5.63 -2.29
CA PHE A 343 -21.89 -6.19 -2.95
C PHE A 343 -21.64 -7.64 -2.52
N PRO A 344 -21.46 -8.58 -3.47
CA PRO A 344 -21.24 -9.98 -3.15
C PRO A 344 -19.78 -10.19 -2.69
N TYR A 345 -19.52 -9.98 -1.40
CA TYR A 345 -18.22 -10.27 -0.82
C TYR A 345 -17.90 -11.77 -0.89
N PRO A 346 -16.61 -12.14 -1.07
CA PRO A 346 -16.18 -13.53 -0.97
C PRO A 346 -16.62 -14.14 0.37
N VAL A 347 -17.18 -15.34 0.33
CA VAL A 347 -17.72 -16.06 1.48
C VAL A 347 -16.74 -17.12 1.96
N ARG A 348 -16.30 -17.01 3.21
CA ARG A 348 -15.47 -18.04 3.85
C ARG A 348 -16.23 -19.38 3.89
N GLY A 349 -15.56 -20.49 3.59
CA GLY A 349 -16.17 -21.82 3.53
C GLY A 349 -16.78 -22.15 2.16
N ARG A 350 -16.94 -21.15 1.28
CA ARG A 350 -17.45 -21.32 -0.09
C ARG A 350 -16.40 -20.94 -1.13
N GLU A 351 -15.81 -19.76 -0.99
CA GLU A 351 -14.83 -19.22 -1.95
C GLU A 351 -13.41 -19.25 -1.39
N PHE A 352 -13.25 -19.13 -0.07
CA PHE A 352 -11.94 -19.22 0.57
C PHE A 352 -11.98 -19.79 2.00
N GLU A 353 -10.84 -20.25 2.51
CA GLU A 353 -10.59 -20.52 3.93
C GLU A 353 -9.41 -19.72 4.47
N LEU A 354 -9.40 -19.52 5.79
CA LEU A 354 -8.20 -19.12 6.51
C LEU A 354 -7.61 -20.38 7.14
N ALA A 355 -6.47 -20.84 6.63
CA ALA A 355 -5.80 -22.04 7.12
C ALA A 355 -4.48 -21.69 7.83
N TRP A 356 -4.00 -22.62 8.64
CA TRP A 356 -2.64 -22.59 9.17
C TRP A 356 -1.78 -23.56 8.40
N LYS A 357 -0.75 -23.04 7.73
CA LYS A 357 0.22 -23.86 7.02
C LYS A 357 1.50 -23.96 7.83
N ARG A 358 2.01 -25.19 7.97
CA ARG A 358 3.34 -25.45 8.53
C ARG A 358 4.33 -25.43 7.38
N VAL A 359 5.30 -24.54 7.46
CA VAL A 359 6.40 -24.44 6.50
C VAL A 359 7.68 -24.83 7.23
N LYS A 360 8.32 -25.91 6.78
CA LYS A 360 9.64 -26.29 7.28
C LYS A 360 10.70 -25.51 6.53
N MET A 361 11.51 -24.75 7.25
CA MET A 361 12.63 -23.97 6.72
C MET A 361 13.89 -24.35 7.52
N ASN A 362 14.82 -25.06 6.89
CA ASN A 362 16.09 -25.49 7.50
C ASN A 362 15.95 -26.11 8.90
N GLY A 363 15.01 -27.04 9.07
CA GLY A 363 14.77 -27.72 10.35
C GLY A 363 13.87 -26.96 11.33
N THR A 364 13.59 -25.68 11.08
CA THR A 364 12.63 -24.88 11.85
C THR A 364 11.23 -24.99 11.24
N GLU A 365 10.24 -25.30 12.06
CA GLU A 365 8.83 -25.30 11.65
C GLU A 365 8.21 -23.93 11.95
N VAL A 366 7.82 -23.22 10.88
CA VAL A 366 7.11 -21.94 10.98
C VAL A 366 5.64 -22.18 10.66
N ARG A 367 4.76 -21.74 11.54
CA ARG A 367 3.31 -21.73 11.28
C ARG A 367 2.93 -20.36 10.73
N CYS A 368 2.46 -20.33 9.48
CA CYS A 368 1.93 -19.12 8.87
C CYS A 368 0.42 -19.26 8.65
N ARG A 369 -0.30 -18.15 8.80
CA ARG A 369 -1.72 -18.06 8.44
C ARG A 369 -1.79 -17.75 6.94
N VAL A 370 -2.57 -18.52 6.20
CA VAL A 370 -2.73 -18.41 4.76
C VAL A 370 -4.21 -18.25 4.40
N ILE A 371 -4.48 -17.61 3.26
CA ILE A 371 -5.80 -17.60 2.63
C ILE A 371 -5.76 -18.67 1.54
N GLU A 372 -6.57 -19.72 1.68
CA GLU A 372 -6.71 -20.77 0.66
C GLU A 372 -7.97 -20.50 -0.15
N ILE A 373 -7.85 -20.32 -1.46
CA ILE A 373 -9.00 -20.07 -2.34
C ILE A 373 -9.50 -21.42 -2.86
N TYR A 374 -10.75 -21.79 -2.55
CA TYR A 374 -11.30 -23.13 -2.85
C TYR A 374 -11.55 -23.38 -4.33
N HIS A 375 -11.90 -22.33 -5.05
CA HIS A 375 -11.99 -22.34 -6.50
C HIS A 375 -10.92 -21.38 -7.01
N PRO A 376 -9.93 -21.82 -7.79
CA PRO A 376 -9.14 -20.84 -8.53
C PRO A 376 -10.16 -20.03 -9.32
N ALA A 377 -10.29 -18.73 -9.04
CA ALA A 377 -10.88 -17.82 -10.01
C ALA A 377 -10.22 -18.19 -11.35
N PRO A 378 -10.97 -18.45 -12.43
CA PRO A 378 -10.36 -18.87 -13.68
C PRO A 378 -9.24 -17.88 -13.94
N SER A 379 -8.00 -18.36 -13.90
CA SER A 379 -6.86 -17.53 -14.23
C SER A 379 -7.20 -16.99 -15.62
N PRO A 380 -7.30 -15.65 -15.80
CA PRO A 380 -7.47 -15.15 -17.15
C PRO A 380 -6.35 -15.81 -17.96
N PRO A 381 -6.66 -16.48 -19.09
CA PRO A 381 -5.63 -17.14 -19.86
C PRO A 381 -4.52 -16.11 -20.10
N ALA A 382 -3.28 -16.52 -19.85
CA ALA A 382 -2.09 -15.69 -20.09
C ALA A 382 -2.10 -15.09 -21.52
N ASP A 383 -2.84 -15.76 -22.41
CA ASP A 383 -3.11 -15.36 -23.78
C ASP A 383 -4.39 -14.53 -23.96
N ARG A 384 -4.65 -13.52 -23.11
CA ARG A 384 -5.52 -12.41 -23.55
C ARG A 384 -4.78 -11.68 -24.67
N LYS A 385 -4.90 -12.23 -25.89
CA LYS A 385 -4.76 -11.50 -27.15
C LYS A 385 -5.47 -10.18 -26.93
N ARG A 386 -4.68 -9.10 -26.87
CA ARG A 386 -5.14 -7.71 -26.85
C ARG A 386 -6.34 -7.62 -27.79
N SER A 387 -7.48 -7.18 -27.26
CA SER A 387 -8.59 -6.77 -28.12
C SER A 387 -8.01 -5.77 -29.12
N LYS A 388 -7.96 -6.16 -30.39
CA LYS A 388 -7.68 -5.22 -31.47
C LYS A 388 -8.86 -4.26 -31.55
N GLY A 389 -8.67 -3.06 -31.01
CA GLY A 389 -9.45 -1.86 -31.26
C GLY A 389 -10.81 -1.77 -30.58
N TRP A 390 -11.12 -0.59 -30.05
CA TRP A 390 -12.17 0.26 -30.64
C TRP A 390 -11.53 1.63 -30.90
N THR A 391 -11.93 2.25 -32.01
CA THR A 391 -11.47 3.53 -32.59
C THR A 391 -11.30 4.67 -31.61
#